data_AF-A0A8T7GN86-F1
#
_entry.id   AF-A0A8T7GN86-F1
#
_cell.length_a   1.000
_cell.length_b   1.000
_cell.length_c   1.000
_cell.angle_alpha   90.00
_cell.angle_beta   90.00
_cell.angle_gamma   90.00
#
_symmetry.space_group_name_H-M   'P 1'
#
loop_
_entity.id
_entity.type
_entity.pdbx_description
1 polymer ?
#
loop_
_entity_poly.entity_id
_entity_poly.type
_entity_poly.pdbx_seq_one_letter_code
_entity_poly.pdbx_strand_id
1 'polypeptide(L)'
;MPKNNAYDIIERRSKVIMLLAEGKSQVQIASELKESPQLIHDDIKAIQRDAEKYITKNLNKNIAYLLYVTLNNNLRVNQEAWKIYSDKKTSTRDKLYALKIVLSANDALIGSVLRGMEYKQTLDLENEYDILKEKLENSDRGIMAVDYRDPTSLV
;
A
#
# COMPACT_ATOMS: atom_id res chain seq x y z
N MET A 1 3.42 -35.64 16.13
CA MET A 1 4.45 -35.20 15.16
C MET A 1 4.24 -33.73 14.89
N PRO A 2 5.29 -32.89 14.78
CA PRO A 2 5.09 -31.45 14.61
C PRO A 2 4.47 -31.18 13.23
N LYS A 3 3.25 -30.63 13.22
CA LYS A 3 2.51 -30.17 12.03
C LYS A 3 3.13 -28.88 11.47
N ASN A 4 4.36 -28.99 10.95
CA ASN A 4 5.18 -27.85 10.54
C ASN A 4 5.51 -27.89 9.04
N ASN A 5 4.67 -28.54 8.23
CA ASN A 5 4.78 -28.41 6.78
C ASN A 5 4.06 -27.13 6.30
N ALA A 6 4.45 -26.59 5.16
CA ALA A 6 3.90 -25.34 4.64
C ALA A 6 2.38 -25.42 4.37
N TYR A 7 1.86 -26.60 4.02
CA TYR A 7 0.45 -26.82 3.74
C TYR A 7 -0.41 -26.69 5.01
N ASP A 8 0.02 -27.29 6.12
CA ASP A 8 -0.68 -27.22 7.41
C ASP A 8 -0.77 -25.77 7.92
N ILE A 9 0.29 -24.97 7.70
CA ILE A 9 0.31 -23.55 8.06
C ILE A 9 -0.66 -22.75 7.21
N ILE A 10 -0.67 -22.98 5.89
CA ILE A 10 -1.59 -22.30 4.97
C ILE A 10 -3.04 -22.64 5.33
N GLU A 11 -3.36 -23.91 5.49
CA GLU A 11 -4.71 -24.37 5.83
C GLU A 11 -5.19 -23.78 7.16
N ARG A 12 -4.32 -23.80 8.18
CA ARG A 12 -4.61 -23.21 9.49
C ARG A 12 -4.87 -21.71 9.38
N ARG A 13 -4.02 -20.97 8.66
CA ARG A 13 -4.20 -19.52 8.46
C ARG A 13 -5.47 -19.20 7.69
N SER A 14 -5.84 -19.99 6.68
CA SER A 14 -7.11 -19.84 5.98
C SER A 14 -8.30 -19.97 6.93
N LYS A 15 -8.27 -20.95 7.84
CA LYS A 15 -9.30 -21.11 8.88
C LYS A 15 -9.30 -19.94 9.87
N VAL A 16 -8.13 -19.46 10.30
CA VAL A 16 -8.02 -18.27 11.16
C VAL A 16 -8.65 -17.05 10.50
N ILE A 17 -8.42 -16.83 9.20
CA ILE A 17 -9.04 -15.71 8.44
C ILE A 17 -10.57 -15.81 8.46
N MET A 18 -11.12 -16.99 8.18
CA MET A 18 -12.57 -17.19 8.20
C MET A 18 -13.17 -16.87 9.58
N LEU A 19 -12.55 -17.38 10.65
CA LEU A 19 -13.03 -17.18 12.01
C LEU A 19 -12.91 -15.72 12.47
N LEU A 20 -11.86 -15.01 12.03
CA LEU A 20 -11.76 -13.55 12.24
C LEU A 20 -12.88 -12.79 11.52
N ALA A 21 -13.23 -13.19 10.29
CA ALA A 21 -14.34 -12.57 9.54
C ALA A 21 -15.70 -12.81 10.20
N GLU A 22 -15.87 -13.90 10.93
CA GLU A 22 -17.03 -14.18 11.78
C GLU A 22 -17.02 -13.38 13.11
N GLY A 23 -15.99 -12.59 13.37
CA GLY A 23 -15.86 -11.77 14.58
C GLY A 23 -15.34 -12.52 15.81
N LYS A 24 -14.77 -13.72 15.65
CA LYS A 24 -14.22 -14.50 16.78
C LYS A 24 -12.92 -13.89 17.28
N SER A 25 -12.76 -13.84 18.61
CA SER A 25 -11.52 -13.42 19.27
C SER A 25 -10.43 -14.48 19.18
N GLN A 26 -9.16 -14.08 19.35
CA GLN A 26 -8.00 -14.98 19.34
C GLN A 26 -8.17 -16.20 20.27
N VAL A 27 -8.73 -15.99 21.47
CA VAL A 27 -8.94 -17.06 22.46
C VAL A 27 -9.99 -18.07 21.95
N GLN A 28 -11.07 -17.58 21.34
CA GLN A 28 -12.11 -18.43 20.75
C GLN A 28 -11.56 -19.23 19.56
N ILE A 29 -10.76 -18.58 18.71
CA ILE A 29 -10.09 -19.23 17.57
C ILE A 29 -9.13 -20.33 18.04
N ALA A 30 -8.32 -20.07 19.07
CA ALA A 30 -7.41 -21.05 19.63
C ALA A 30 -8.16 -22.28 20.18
N SER A 31 -9.27 -22.04 20.89
CA SER A 31 -10.14 -23.11 21.39
C SER A 31 -10.77 -23.93 20.26
N GLU A 32 -11.22 -23.29 19.18
CA GLU A 32 -11.91 -23.94 18.06
C GLU A 32 -10.95 -24.77 17.19
N LEU A 33 -9.75 -24.24 16.95
CA LEU A 33 -8.72 -24.93 16.19
C LEU A 33 -7.92 -25.93 17.03
N LYS A 34 -8.12 -25.96 18.35
CA LYS A 34 -7.36 -26.77 19.32
C LYS A 34 -5.86 -26.51 19.23
N GLU A 35 -5.49 -25.24 19.06
CA GLU A 35 -4.11 -24.78 18.94
C GLU A 35 -3.78 -23.82 20.10
N SER A 36 -2.49 -23.55 20.32
CA SER A 36 -2.10 -22.64 21.39
C SER A 36 -2.47 -21.19 21.06
N PRO A 37 -2.90 -20.37 22.04
CA PRO A 37 -3.19 -18.95 21.82
C PRO A 37 -2.02 -18.17 21.21
N GLN A 38 -0.79 -18.55 21.58
CA GLN A 38 0.43 -17.95 21.03
C GLN A 38 0.60 -18.27 19.53
N LEU A 39 0.35 -19.52 19.15
CA LEU A 39 0.46 -19.94 17.76
C LEU A 39 -0.61 -19.29 16.86
N ILE A 40 -1.81 -19.03 17.38
CA ILE A 40 -2.84 -18.23 16.70
C ILE A 40 -2.44 -16.76 16.60
N HIS A 41 -1.86 -16.17 17.66
CA HIS A 41 -1.34 -14.80 17.61
C HIS A 41 -0.31 -14.60 16.51
N ASP A 42 0.65 -15.51 16.42
CA ASP A 42 1.72 -15.44 15.43
C ASP A 42 1.18 -15.58 14.01
N ASP A 43 0.13 -16.38 13.83
CA ASP A 43 -0.61 -16.48 12.57
C ASP A 43 -1.38 -15.21 12.22
N ILE A 44 -2.11 -14.61 13.17
CA ILE A 44 -2.80 -13.33 12.96
C ILE A 44 -1.80 -12.26 12.53
N LYS A 45 -0.64 -12.18 13.21
CA LYS A 45 0.43 -11.25 12.83
C LYS A 45 1.02 -11.54 11.45
N ALA A 46 1.13 -12.80 11.06
CA ALA A 46 1.59 -13.14 9.72
C ALA A 46 0.56 -12.74 8.65
N ILE A 47 -0.71 -13.06 8.86
CA ILE A 47 -1.83 -12.66 7.99
C ILE A 47 -1.88 -11.15 7.83
N GLN A 48 -1.78 -10.38 8.93
CA GLN A 48 -1.76 -8.92 8.89
C GLN A 48 -0.59 -8.38 8.06
N ARG A 49 0.63 -8.90 8.28
CA ARG A 49 1.81 -8.50 7.49
C ARG A 49 1.66 -8.83 6.00
N ASP A 50 1.10 -9.98 5.67
CA ASP A 50 0.89 -10.38 4.28
C ASP A 50 -0.20 -9.54 3.61
N ALA A 51 -1.27 -9.23 4.35
CA ALA A 51 -2.30 -8.29 3.91
C ALA A 51 -1.73 -6.88 3.70
N GLU A 52 -0.93 -6.36 4.63
CA GLU A 52 -0.26 -5.06 4.49
C GLU A 52 0.67 -5.01 3.27
N LYS A 53 1.43 -6.07 3.00
CA LYS A 53 2.26 -6.18 1.79
C LYS A 53 1.41 -6.19 0.52
N TYR A 54 0.32 -6.96 0.50
CA TYR A 54 -0.58 -7.02 -0.64
C TYR A 54 -1.27 -5.69 -0.88
N ILE A 55 -1.77 -5.06 0.18
CA ILE A 55 -2.38 -3.73 0.14
C ILE A 55 -1.35 -2.73 -0.38
N THR A 56 -0.16 -2.63 0.21
CA THR A 56 0.90 -1.72 -0.25
C THR A 56 1.24 -1.93 -1.73
N LYS A 57 1.40 -3.19 -2.17
CA LYS A 57 1.67 -3.51 -3.58
C LYS A 57 0.55 -3.05 -4.52
N ASN A 58 -0.72 -3.19 -4.12
CA ASN A 58 -1.86 -2.78 -4.94
C ASN A 58 -2.16 -1.28 -4.82
N LEU A 59 -1.87 -0.67 -3.67
CA LEU A 59 -1.93 0.77 -3.45
C LEU A 59 -0.95 1.45 -4.38
N ASN A 60 0.31 1.01 -4.45
CA ASN A 60 1.31 1.60 -5.35
C ASN A 60 0.86 1.55 -6.82
N LYS A 61 0.19 0.47 -7.24
CA LYS A 61 -0.36 0.35 -8.59
C LYS A 61 -1.56 1.26 -8.87
N ASN A 62 -2.34 1.58 -7.85
CA ASN A 62 -3.60 2.31 -7.98
C ASN A 62 -3.58 3.70 -7.30
N ILE A 63 -2.41 4.18 -6.86
CA ILE A 63 -2.33 5.37 -6.02
C ILE A 63 -2.83 6.61 -6.76
N ALA A 64 -2.62 6.70 -8.07
CA ALA A 64 -3.17 7.77 -8.90
C ALA A 64 -4.71 7.78 -8.88
N TYR A 65 -5.33 6.61 -8.98
CA TYR A 65 -6.79 6.46 -8.88
C TYR A 65 -7.29 6.78 -7.46
N LEU A 66 -6.61 6.30 -6.43
CA LEU A 66 -6.99 6.55 -5.04
C LEU A 66 -6.83 8.02 -4.64
N LEU A 67 -5.79 8.69 -5.14
CA LEU A 67 -5.62 10.14 -5.02
C LEU A 67 -6.75 10.86 -5.74
N TYR A 68 -7.08 10.49 -6.98
CA TYR A 68 -8.21 11.05 -7.71
C TYR A 68 -9.54 10.93 -6.95
N VAL A 69 -9.86 9.73 -6.45
CA VAL A 69 -11.09 9.50 -5.66
C VAL A 69 -11.10 10.34 -4.38
N THR A 70 -9.96 10.43 -3.68
CA THR A 70 -9.81 11.21 -2.45
C THR A 70 -10.00 12.71 -2.71
N LEU A 71 -9.38 13.23 -3.77
CA LEU A 71 -9.50 14.64 -4.18
C LEU A 71 -10.97 14.98 -4.48
N ASN A 72 -11.65 14.16 -5.29
CA ASN A 72 -13.06 14.38 -5.63
C ASN A 72 -13.99 14.32 -4.41
N ASN A 73 -13.77 13.36 -3.51
CA ASN A 73 -14.56 13.26 -2.29
C ASN A 73 -14.40 14.50 -1.40
N ASN A 74 -13.18 14.99 -1.23
CA ASN A 74 -12.93 16.21 -0.46
C ASN A 74 -13.56 17.44 -1.13
N LEU A 75 -13.44 17.57 -2.46
CA LEU A 75 -14.10 18.66 -3.20
C LEU A 75 -15.62 18.64 -3.01
N ARG A 76 -16.24 17.44 -3.08
CA ARG A 76 -17.68 17.27 -2.83
C ARG A 76 -18.06 17.68 -1.41
N VAL A 77 -17.33 17.20 -0.39
CA VAL A 77 -17.59 17.57 1.02
C VAL A 77 -17.48 19.08 1.21
N ASN A 78 -16.47 19.70 0.59
CA ASN A 78 -16.27 21.15 0.64
C ASN A 78 -17.45 21.91 0.02
N GLN A 79 -17.91 21.48 -1.17
CA GLN A 79 -19.08 22.07 -1.83
C GLN A 79 -20.35 21.96 -0.98
N GLU A 80 -20.63 20.79 -0.39
CA GLU A 80 -21.81 20.60 0.45
C GLU A 80 -21.74 21.44 1.73
N ALA A 81 -20.57 21.53 2.38
CA ALA A 81 -20.38 22.37 3.54
C ALA A 81 -20.55 23.86 3.20
N TRP A 82 -20.06 24.32 2.04
CA TRP A 82 -20.30 25.68 1.55
C TRP A 82 -21.78 26.00 1.33
N LYS A 83 -22.58 25.04 0.84
CA LYS A 83 -24.04 25.22 0.72
C LYS A 83 -24.68 25.46 2.08
N ILE A 84 -24.33 24.66 3.09
CA ILE A 84 -24.83 24.81 4.47
C ILE A 84 -24.47 26.18 5.03
N TYR A 85 -23.21 26.61 4.87
CA TYR A 85 -22.74 27.91 5.33
C TYR A 85 -23.49 29.08 4.67
N SER A 86 -23.72 28.97 3.35
CA SER A 86 -24.31 30.03 2.53
C SER A 86 -25.82 30.16 2.68
N ASP A 87 -26.49 29.13 3.21
CA ASP A 87 -27.94 29.19 3.44
C ASP A 87 -28.28 30.21 4.54
N LYS A 88 -29.20 31.11 4.21
CA LYS A 88 -29.69 32.15 5.12
C LYS A 88 -30.50 31.57 6.29
N LYS A 89 -31.07 30.38 6.13
CA LYS A 89 -31.91 29.72 7.15
C LYS A 89 -31.10 28.91 8.17
N THR A 90 -29.84 28.61 7.86
CA THR A 90 -28.95 27.84 8.74
C THR A 90 -28.57 28.65 9.99
N SER A 91 -28.56 27.99 11.15
CA SER A 91 -28.15 28.60 12.42
C SER A 91 -26.67 29.01 12.40
N THR A 92 -26.30 30.02 13.21
CA THR A 92 -24.89 30.43 13.35
C THR A 92 -23.98 29.28 13.78
N ARG A 93 -24.46 28.40 14.66
CA ARG A 93 -23.70 27.22 15.12
C ARG A 93 -23.40 26.26 13.97
N ASP A 94 -24.40 25.96 13.16
CA ASP A 94 -24.25 25.01 12.05
C ASP A 94 -23.39 25.62 10.94
N LYS A 95 -23.47 26.94 10.72
CA LYS A 95 -22.55 27.67 9.83
C LYS A 95 -21.09 27.56 10.29
N LEU A 96 -20.82 27.72 11.59
CA LEU A 96 -19.48 27.55 12.15
C LEU A 96 -18.99 26.11 12.00
N TYR A 97 -19.87 25.12 12.20
CA TYR A 97 -19.54 23.72 12.01
C TYR A 97 -19.23 23.41 10.53
N ALA A 98 -20.00 23.96 9.60
CA ALA A 98 -19.76 23.85 8.17
C ALA A 98 -18.42 24.47 7.77
N LEU A 99 -18.08 25.66 8.29
CA LEU A 99 -16.76 26.28 8.07
C LEU A 99 -15.61 25.41 8.60
N LYS A 100 -15.78 24.79 9.77
CA LYS A 100 -14.79 23.84 10.30
C LYS A 100 -14.58 22.66 9.35
N ILE A 101 -15.66 22.11 8.79
CA ILE A 101 -15.58 21.03 7.79
C ILE A 101 -14.83 21.50 6.54
N VAL A 102 -15.13 22.71 6.02
CA VAL A 102 -14.42 23.28 4.87
C VAL A 102 -12.91 23.38 5.13
N LEU A 103 -12.51 23.90 6.29
CA LEU A 103 -11.10 23.99 6.68
C LEU A 103 -10.45 22.61 6.74
N SER A 104 -11.07 21.64 7.43
CA SER A 104 -10.53 20.28 7.53
C SER A 104 -10.46 19.56 6.17
N ALA A 105 -11.43 19.79 5.28
CA ALA A 105 -11.40 19.24 3.93
C ALA A 105 -10.27 19.85 3.09
N ASN A 106 -10.00 21.15 3.24
CA ASN A 106 -8.87 21.82 2.59
C ASN A 106 -7.52 21.31 3.11
N ASP A 107 -7.36 21.14 4.42
CA ASP A 107 -6.14 20.57 5.00
C ASP A 107 -5.88 19.15 4.47
N ALA A 108 -6.94 18.33 4.39
CA ALA A 108 -6.86 16.98 3.82
C ALA A 108 -6.50 16.99 2.32
N LEU A 109 -7.05 17.95 1.56
CA LEU A 109 -6.73 18.17 0.14
C LEU A 109 -5.26 18.52 -0.04
N ILE A 110 -4.75 19.52 0.67
CA ILE A 110 -3.34 19.94 0.63
C ILE A 110 -2.44 18.76 0.99
N GLY A 111 -2.73 18.06 2.08
CA GLY A 111 -1.95 16.88 2.49
C GLY A 111 -1.94 15.76 1.45
N SER A 112 -3.04 15.58 0.71
CA SER A 112 -3.10 14.57 -0.36
C SER A 112 -2.28 14.96 -1.58
N VAL A 113 -2.27 16.24 -1.95
CA VAL A 113 -1.43 16.77 -3.03
C VAL A 113 0.05 16.65 -2.69
N LEU A 114 0.47 17.06 -1.48
CA LEU A 114 1.86 16.96 -1.05
C LEU A 114 2.35 15.51 -1.07
N ARG A 115 1.59 14.57 -0.49
CA ARG A 115 1.92 13.14 -0.54
C ARG A 115 1.96 12.58 -1.97
N GLY A 116 1.07 13.05 -2.85
CA GLY A 116 1.10 12.70 -4.26
C GLY A 116 2.36 13.16 -4.98
N MET A 117 2.88 14.34 -4.64
CA MET A 117 4.15 14.86 -5.17
C MET A 117 5.36 14.05 -4.67
N GLU A 118 5.42 13.75 -3.38
CA GLU A 118 6.47 12.91 -2.78
C GLU A 118 6.51 11.51 -3.41
N TYR A 119 5.33 10.91 -3.64
CA TYR A 119 5.22 9.63 -4.33
C TYR A 119 5.77 9.70 -5.75
N LYS A 120 5.42 10.76 -6.51
CA LYS A 120 5.93 10.94 -7.87
C LYS A 120 7.46 11.02 -7.87
N GLN A 121 8.05 11.78 -6.95
CA GLN A 121 9.51 11.86 -6.82
C GLN A 121 10.15 10.49 -6.54
N THR A 122 9.51 9.67 -5.70
CA THR A 122 9.97 8.30 -5.43
C THR A 122 9.92 7.44 -6.69
N LEU A 123 8.83 7.51 -7.46
CA LEU A 123 8.69 6.78 -8.72
C LEU A 123 9.71 7.23 -9.76
N ASP A 124 9.98 8.53 -9.85
CA ASP A 124 11.00 9.08 -10.75
C ASP A 124 12.40 8.52 -10.39
N LEU A 125 12.73 8.45 -9.10
CA LEU A 125 13.98 7.83 -8.61
C LEU A 125 14.06 6.32 -8.89
N GLU A 126 12.96 5.59 -8.73
CA GLU A 126 12.89 4.16 -9.07
C GLU A 126 13.18 3.94 -10.57
N ASN A 127 12.58 4.76 -11.44
CA ASN A 127 12.83 4.70 -12.87
C ASN A 127 14.30 5.04 -13.22
N GLU A 128 14.89 6.04 -12.58
CA GLU A 128 16.31 6.36 -12.75
C GLU A 128 17.23 5.21 -12.34
N TYR A 129 16.91 4.54 -11.22
CA TYR A 129 17.62 3.36 -10.75
C TYR A 129 17.53 2.20 -11.76
N ASP A 130 16.33 1.91 -12.28
CA ASP A 130 16.14 0.83 -13.26
C ASP A 130 16.93 1.10 -14.56
N ILE A 131 16.93 2.35 -15.05
CA ILE A 131 17.75 2.75 -16.20
C ILE A 131 19.24 2.56 -15.92
N LEU A 132 19.72 2.95 -14.73
CA LEU A 132 21.13 2.79 -14.36
C LEU A 132 21.52 1.31 -14.28
N LYS A 133 20.66 0.48 -13.68
CA LYS A 133 20.86 -0.96 -13.56
C LYS A 133 20.95 -1.63 -14.93
N GLU A 134 20.03 -1.31 -15.85
CA GLU A 134 20.05 -1.84 -17.22
C GLU A 134 21.35 -1.46 -17.95
N LYS A 135 21.80 -0.20 -17.80
CA LYS A 135 23.08 0.25 -18.39
C LYS A 135 24.26 -0.55 -17.86
N LEU A 136 24.32 -0.80 -16.55
CA LEU A 136 25.40 -1.56 -15.93
C LEU A 136 25.40 -3.02 -16.41
N GLU A 137 24.25 -3.68 -16.40
CA GLU A 137 24.10 -5.07 -16.88
C GLU A 137 24.46 -5.22 -18.36
N ASN A 138 24.18 -4.21 -19.19
CA ASN A 138 24.57 -4.19 -20.60
C ASN A 138 26.04 -3.80 -20.82
N SER A 139 26.63 -3.01 -19.91
CA SER A 139 28.05 -2.65 -19.98
C SER A 139 28.96 -3.85 -19.65
N ASP A 140 28.56 -4.72 -18.72
CA ASP A 140 29.28 -5.96 -18.41
C ASP A 140 29.27 -6.96 -19.58
N ARG A 141 28.24 -6.91 -20.43
CA ARG A 141 28.16 -7.72 -21.67
C ARG A 141 29.05 -7.18 -22.80
N GLY A 142 29.44 -5.91 -22.75
CA GLY A 142 30.32 -5.27 -23.73
C GLY A 142 31.82 -5.55 -23.54
N ILE A 143 32.24 -6.02 -22.36
CA ILE A 143 33.65 -6.29 -22.03
C ILE A 143 34.10 -7.70 -22.49
N MET A 144 33.17 -8.57 -22.89
CA MET A 144 33.46 -9.94 -23.35
C MET A 144 33.83 -10.08 -24.84
N ALA A 145 33.96 -8.99 -25.60
CA ALA A 145 34.26 -9.03 -27.04
C ALA A 145 35.56 -8.29 -27.39
N VAL A 146 36.69 -8.76 -26.86
CA VAL A 146 38.00 -8.53 -27.48
C VAL A 146 38.62 -9.91 -27.72
N ASP A 147 38.29 -10.49 -28.89
CA ASP A 147 38.97 -11.67 -29.44
C ASP A 147 40.41 -11.26 -29.78
N TYR A 148 41.33 -11.47 -28.84
CA TYR A 148 42.78 -11.36 -29.08
C TYR A 148 43.19 -12.49 -30.02
N ARG A 149 42.98 -12.31 -31.33
CA ARG A 149 43.68 -13.11 -32.34
C ARG A 149 45.09 -12.59 -32.50
N ASP A 150 46.00 -13.43 -32.01
CA ASP A 150 47.44 -13.46 -32.15
C ASP A 150 47.98 -12.83 -33.47
N PRO A 151 48.95 -11.89 -33.43
CA PRO A 151 49.53 -11.29 -34.62
C PRO A 151 50.54 -12.19 -35.37
N THR A 152 50.73 -13.46 -35.02
CA THR A 152 51.84 -14.27 -35.57
C THR A 152 51.55 -15.17 -36.77
N SER A 153 50.40 -15.08 -37.45
CA SER A 153 50.22 -15.79 -38.74
C SER A 153 50.73 -14.96 -39.93
N LEU A 154 52.05 -14.77 -39.99
CA LEU A 154 52.81 -14.49 -41.21
C LEU A 154 53.63 -15.73 -41.54
N VAL A 155 53.17 -16.52 -42.52
CA VAL A 155 54.00 -17.36 -43.41
C VAL A 155 53.37 -17.36 -44.78
#